data_AF-M7C623-F1
#
_entry.id   AF-M7C623-F1
#
_cell.length_a   1.000
_cell.length_b   1.000
_cell.length_c   1.000
_cell.angle_alpha   90.00
_cell.angle_beta   90.00
_cell.angle_gamma   90.00
#
_symmetry.space_group_name_H-M   'P 1'
#
loop_
_entity.id
_entity.type
_entity.pdbx_description
1 polymer ?
#
loop_
_entity_poly.entity_id
_entity_poly.type
_entity_poly.pdbx_seq_one_letter_code
_entity_poly.pdbx_strand_id
1 'polypeptide(L)'
;MTLIFEWWYFQKYGTSFIEQVSVSHLRPLIGGVENSPPVPGFSDNNGENETNRQSLSECKVWRNPLNLFRGAEYSRYTWVTGKEPLTYYDMNLSAQDHQTFFTCDTDSLRPSDTVMQKAWRERNPQARIKAAYQALELNNDMLNIHENLLEALLELQAYADVQAVLAKYDDISLPKSAAICYTAALLKARAVSDRFSPETASRRGLSTAEINAVEAIHRAVEFNPHVPKYLLEMKSLILPPEHILKRGDSEAVAYAFFHLQHWKRIEGALNLLHCTWEGTFHDVSVYPQKELPFFIHFTAGLCSFSAMLAVLTHQFPELMVIFAKAVSIVSSPGLA
;
A
#
# COMPACT_ATOMS: atom_id res chain seq x y z
N MET A 1 -39.70 -18.22 12.33
CA MET A 1 -40.10 -17.52 11.08
C MET A 1 -39.17 -16.36 10.75
N THR A 2 -38.87 -15.47 11.69
CA THR A 2 -37.93 -14.34 11.51
C THR A 2 -36.50 -14.76 11.13
N LEU A 3 -35.90 -15.76 11.79
CA LEU A 3 -34.53 -16.22 11.49
C LEU A 3 -34.39 -16.89 10.11
N ILE A 4 -35.44 -17.58 9.64
CA ILE A 4 -35.44 -18.24 8.33
C ILE A 4 -35.56 -17.19 7.21
N PHE A 5 -36.38 -16.16 7.44
CA PHE A 5 -36.49 -15.03 6.54
C PHE A 5 -35.19 -14.22 6.50
N GLU A 6 -34.55 -13.99 7.66
CA GLU A 6 -33.28 -13.28 7.74
C GLU A 6 -32.13 -14.04 7.06
N TRP A 7 -32.08 -15.37 7.21
CA TRP A 7 -31.11 -16.22 6.52
C TRP A 7 -31.30 -16.19 4.99
N TRP A 8 -32.55 -16.28 4.52
CA TRP A 8 -32.86 -16.19 3.09
C TRP A 8 -32.53 -14.80 2.52
N TYR A 9 -32.87 -13.73 3.26
CA TYR A 9 -32.58 -12.35 2.87
C TYR A 9 -31.07 -12.09 2.77
N PHE A 10 -30.31 -12.55 3.76
CA PHE A 10 -28.85 -12.45 3.77
C PHE A 10 -28.22 -13.20 2.59
N GLN A 11 -28.70 -14.40 2.28
CA GLN A 11 -28.17 -15.17 1.15
C GLN A 11 -28.43 -14.49 -0.21
N LYS A 12 -29.51 -13.72 -0.31
CA LYS A 12 -29.92 -13.05 -1.56
C LYS A 12 -29.33 -11.66 -1.75
N TYR A 13 -29.11 -10.91 -0.67
CA TYR A 13 -28.70 -9.50 -0.72
C TYR A 13 -27.36 -9.21 -0.05
N GLY A 14 -26.76 -10.19 0.65
CA GLY A 14 -25.45 -10.05 1.30
C GLY A 14 -25.44 -9.12 2.52
N THR A 15 -26.60 -8.64 2.96
CA THR A 15 -26.76 -7.72 4.09
C THR A 15 -27.89 -8.20 5.03
N SER A 16 -27.78 -7.94 6.34
CA SER A 16 -28.85 -8.27 7.29
C SER A 16 -29.99 -7.26 7.19
N PHE A 17 -31.22 -7.77 7.12
CA PHE A 17 -32.42 -6.95 7.14
C PHE A 17 -32.55 -6.15 8.46
N ILE A 18 -32.15 -6.74 9.58
CA ILE A 18 -32.18 -6.09 10.90
C ILE A 18 -31.19 -4.93 10.93
N GLU A 19 -30.01 -5.11 10.36
CA GLU A 19 -28.98 -4.07 10.25
C GLU A 19 -29.49 -2.89 9.41
N GLN A 20 -30.11 -3.16 8.26
CA GLN A 20 -30.67 -2.13 7.37
C GLN A 20 -31.80 -1.33 8.04
N VAL A 21 -32.70 -2.00 8.76
CA VAL A 21 -33.79 -1.33 9.50
C VAL A 21 -33.23 -0.53 10.69
N SER A 22 -32.20 -1.04 11.37
CA SER A 22 -31.59 -0.36 12.51
C SER A 22 -30.88 0.94 12.12
N VAL A 23 -30.12 0.93 11.00
CA VAL A 23 -29.43 2.12 10.48
C VAL A 23 -30.42 3.17 9.97
N SER A 24 -31.57 2.74 9.42
CA SER A 24 -32.58 3.62 8.84
C SER A 24 -33.45 4.31 9.90
N HIS A 25 -33.80 3.60 10.98
CA HIS A 25 -34.84 4.05 11.91
C HIS A 25 -34.34 4.33 13.34
N LEU A 26 -33.22 3.75 13.77
CA LEU A 26 -32.68 3.96 15.13
C LEU A 26 -31.54 4.98 15.18
N ARG A 27 -30.86 5.24 14.05
CA ARG A 27 -29.79 6.24 13.96
C ARG A 27 -30.25 7.69 14.23
N PRO A 28 -31.45 8.14 13.82
CA PRO A 28 -31.95 9.47 14.18
C PRO A 28 -32.33 9.63 15.65
N LEU A 29 -32.55 8.52 16.39
CA LEU A 29 -33.00 8.55 17.78
C LEU A 29 -31.85 8.56 18.81
N ILE A 30 -30.62 8.26 18.38
CA ILE A 30 -29.41 8.16 19.23
C ILE A 30 -28.37 9.24 18.84
N GLY A 31 -28.78 10.29 18.13
CA GLY A 31 -27.93 11.40 17.70
C GLY A 31 -27.61 12.40 18.82
N GLY A 32 -26.49 12.20 19.50
CA GLY A 32 -25.82 13.19 20.34
C GLY A 32 -25.35 14.39 19.51
N VAL A 33 -25.64 15.58 20.04
CA VAL A 33 -25.29 16.90 19.51
C VAL A 33 -23.79 17.16 19.66
N GLU A 34 -23.10 17.51 18.58
CA GLU A 34 -21.89 18.31 18.68
C GLU A 34 -21.99 19.55 17.76
N ASN A 35 -21.99 20.70 18.44
CA ASN A 35 -22.00 22.05 17.89
C ASN A 35 -20.58 22.45 17.46
N SER A 36 -20.45 23.10 16.30
CA SER A 36 -19.37 24.03 16.02
C SER A 36 -19.91 25.23 15.24
N PRO A 37 -19.44 26.47 15.52
CA PRO A 37 -20.11 27.70 15.12
C PRO A 37 -19.82 28.12 13.66
N PRO A 38 -20.65 28.98 13.06
CA PRO A 38 -20.48 29.46 11.69
C PRO A 38 -19.56 30.69 11.65
N VAL A 39 -18.76 30.81 10.59
CA VAL A 39 -18.01 32.04 10.24
C VAL A 39 -18.35 32.39 8.77
N PRO A 40 -18.56 33.67 8.42
CA PRO A 40 -19.47 34.10 7.34
C PRO A 40 -18.83 34.14 5.96
N GLY A 41 -19.66 33.94 4.94
CA GLY A 41 -19.29 34.15 3.54
C GLY A 41 -19.20 35.63 3.15
N PHE A 42 -18.45 35.89 2.07
CA PHE A 42 -18.67 37.03 1.19
C PHE A 42 -19.00 36.50 -0.20
N SER A 43 -20.06 37.09 -0.74
CA SER A 43 -20.86 36.67 -1.89
C SER A 43 -20.15 36.82 -3.24
N ASP A 44 -20.48 35.94 -4.18
CA ASP A 44 -20.70 36.34 -5.57
C ASP A 44 -22.02 35.73 -6.07
N ASN A 45 -22.86 36.58 -6.64
CA ASN A 45 -24.24 36.31 -7.00
C ASN A 45 -24.38 36.11 -8.51
N ASN A 46 -25.42 35.35 -8.88
CA ASN A 46 -25.97 34.99 -10.21
C ASN A 46 -25.24 33.81 -10.90
N GLY A 47 -25.83 32.61 -11.05
CA GLY A 47 -27.18 32.27 -11.52
C GLY A 47 -27.16 32.25 -13.06
N GLU A 48 -27.42 31.16 -13.81
CA GLU A 48 -28.22 29.97 -13.58
C GLU A 48 -27.74 28.79 -14.47
N ASN A 49 -27.80 27.58 -13.91
CA ASN A 49 -28.12 26.26 -14.49
C ASN A 49 -27.71 25.89 -15.94
N GLU A 50 -26.68 25.02 -16.06
CA GLU A 50 -26.79 23.80 -16.87
C GLU A 50 -26.15 22.59 -16.16
N THR A 51 -27.01 21.65 -15.79
CA THR A 51 -26.83 20.18 -15.76
C THR A 51 -25.41 19.59 -15.65
N ASN A 52 -25.10 19.15 -14.43
CA ASN A 52 -24.68 17.76 -14.12
C ASN A 52 -23.56 17.14 -14.98
N ARG A 53 -22.34 17.65 -14.82
CA ARG A 53 -21.13 16.82 -14.86
C ARG A 53 -20.35 17.06 -13.57
N GLN A 54 -20.57 16.20 -12.58
CA GLN A 54 -19.72 16.12 -11.41
C GLN A 54 -18.26 16.01 -11.87
N SER A 55 -17.46 16.95 -11.39
CA SER A 55 -16.02 16.99 -11.56
C SER A 55 -15.41 15.68 -11.09
N LEU A 56 -15.02 14.81 -12.03
CA LEU A 56 -13.96 13.85 -11.77
C LEU A 56 -12.74 14.68 -11.37
N SER A 57 -12.24 14.47 -10.16
CA SER A 57 -10.99 15.07 -9.69
C SER A 57 -9.93 14.78 -10.74
N GLU A 58 -9.46 15.80 -11.44
CA GLU A 58 -8.44 15.67 -12.47
C GLU A 58 -7.21 15.02 -11.81
N CYS A 59 -6.95 13.76 -12.14
CA CYS A 59 -5.83 13.02 -11.58
C CYS A 59 -4.55 13.74 -11.99
N LYS A 60 -3.96 14.51 -11.07
CA LYS A 60 -2.73 15.26 -11.34
C LYS A 60 -1.63 14.28 -11.74
N VAL A 61 -1.29 14.30 -13.02
CA VAL A 61 -0.23 13.50 -13.61
C VAL A 61 1.09 14.24 -13.44
N TRP A 62 2.12 13.54 -12.96
CA TRP A 62 3.46 14.11 -12.75
C TRP A 62 4.43 13.52 -13.77
N ARG A 63 5.36 14.32 -14.29
CA ARG A 63 6.48 13.77 -15.07
C ARG A 63 7.31 12.85 -14.18
N ASN A 64 7.74 11.73 -14.73
CA ASN A 64 8.60 10.77 -14.06
C ASN A 64 10.04 11.31 -14.02
N PRO A 65 10.55 11.72 -12.85
CA PRO A 65 11.89 12.31 -12.76
C PRO A 65 13.00 11.29 -13.02
N LEU A 66 12.71 10.00 -12.84
CA LEU A 66 13.66 8.93 -13.04
C LEU A 66 13.80 8.51 -14.51
N ASN A 67 12.83 8.83 -15.39
CA ASN A 67 12.95 8.58 -16.83
C ASN A 67 14.08 9.39 -17.51
N LEU A 68 14.66 10.35 -16.79
CA LEU A 68 15.80 11.12 -17.24
C LEU A 68 17.13 10.43 -16.90
N PHE A 69 17.12 9.39 -16.04
CA PHE A 69 18.25 8.47 -15.84
C PHE A 69 18.34 7.47 -16.99
N ARG A 70 18.89 7.92 -18.12
CA ARG A 70 19.26 7.01 -19.21
C ARG A 70 20.26 5.94 -18.76
N GLY A 71 21.04 6.24 -17.72
CA GLY A 71 21.99 5.33 -17.08
C GLY A 71 21.38 4.00 -16.62
N ALA A 72 20.10 3.95 -16.23
CA ALA A 72 19.46 2.70 -15.81
C ALA A 72 19.08 1.81 -17.00
N GLU A 73 18.54 2.40 -18.07
CA GLU A 73 18.26 1.69 -19.33
C GLU A 73 19.55 1.16 -19.94
N TYR A 74 20.60 1.97 -19.89
CA TYR A 74 21.94 1.62 -20.33
C TYR A 74 22.56 0.52 -19.48
N SER A 75 22.54 0.66 -18.15
CA SER A 75 23.04 -0.37 -17.23
C SER A 75 22.29 -1.69 -17.44
N ARG A 76 20.98 -1.66 -17.71
CA ARG A 76 20.19 -2.85 -18.03
C ARG A 76 20.58 -3.47 -19.36
N TYR A 77 20.75 -2.68 -20.43
CA TYR A 77 21.20 -3.21 -21.71
C TYR A 77 22.60 -3.82 -21.59
N THR A 78 23.54 -3.14 -20.93
CA THR A 78 24.89 -3.67 -20.68
C THR A 78 24.82 -4.97 -19.87
N TRP A 79 23.96 -5.02 -18.85
CA TRP A 79 23.78 -6.22 -18.02
C TRP A 79 23.20 -7.40 -18.81
N VAL A 80 22.22 -7.17 -19.69
CA VAL A 80 21.59 -8.22 -20.51
C VAL A 80 22.49 -8.67 -21.67
N THR A 81 23.18 -7.72 -22.31
CA THR A 81 23.83 -7.97 -23.61
C THR A 81 25.36 -8.04 -23.53
N GLY A 82 25.95 -7.57 -22.43
CA GLY A 82 27.40 -7.40 -22.28
C GLY A 82 28.00 -6.33 -23.20
N LYS A 83 27.17 -5.54 -23.90
CA LYS A 83 27.61 -4.53 -24.87
C LYS A 83 27.32 -3.13 -24.36
N GLU A 84 28.16 -2.16 -24.73
CA GLU A 84 27.82 -0.76 -24.50
C GLU A 84 26.50 -0.43 -25.24
N PRO A 85 25.51 0.18 -24.56
CA PRO A 85 24.16 0.37 -25.07
C PRO A 85 24.05 1.27 -26.27
N LEU A 86 24.89 2.30 -26.31
CA LEU A 86 24.87 3.32 -27.33
C LEU A 86 26.27 3.90 -27.47
N THR A 87 26.67 4.19 -28.70
CA THR A 87 27.86 5.00 -28.94
C THR A 87 27.63 6.42 -28.40
N TYR A 88 28.69 7.19 -28.20
CA TYR A 88 28.58 8.59 -27.80
C TYR A 88 27.69 9.41 -28.77
N TYR A 89 27.68 9.03 -30.05
CA TYR A 89 26.86 9.64 -31.09
C TYR A 89 25.35 9.39 -30.88
N ASP A 90 24.94 8.14 -30.69
CA ASP A 90 23.53 7.78 -30.51
C ASP A 90 22.96 8.40 -29.22
N MET A 91 23.79 8.49 -28.18
CA MET A 91 23.45 9.13 -26.92
C MET A 91 23.20 10.64 -27.10
N ASN A 92 24.02 11.31 -27.90
CA ASN A 92 23.84 12.74 -28.20
C ASN A 92 22.60 12.99 -29.06
N LEU A 93 22.29 12.10 -30.02
CA LEU A 93 21.11 12.23 -30.87
C LEU A 93 19.81 12.11 -30.05
N SER A 94 19.71 11.06 -29.22
CA SER A 94 18.55 10.92 -28.35
C SER A 94 18.47 12.02 -27.29
N ALA A 95 19.61 12.54 -26.82
CA ALA A 95 19.64 13.67 -25.91
C ALA A 95 19.13 14.96 -26.57
N GLN A 96 19.42 15.18 -27.85
CA GLN A 96 18.85 16.28 -28.64
C GLN A 96 17.34 16.10 -28.80
N ASP A 97 16.85 14.91 -29.16
CA ASP A 97 15.42 14.62 -29.25
C ASP A 97 14.70 14.93 -27.92
N HIS A 98 15.30 14.55 -26.79
CA HIS A 98 14.75 14.86 -25.47
C HIS A 98 14.72 16.37 -25.16
N GLN A 99 15.73 17.13 -25.59
CA GLN A 99 15.68 18.59 -25.47
C GLN A 99 14.53 19.16 -26.29
N THR A 100 14.34 18.68 -27.52
CA THR A 100 13.26 19.14 -28.41
C THR A 100 11.87 18.77 -27.90
N PHE A 101 11.69 17.60 -27.29
CA PHE A 101 10.38 17.14 -26.81
C PHE A 101 10.04 17.59 -25.37
N PHE A 102 11.03 17.79 -24.49
CA PHE A 102 10.79 17.97 -23.05
C PHE A 102 11.04 19.38 -22.50
N THR A 103 11.71 20.28 -23.24
CA THR A 103 11.87 21.67 -22.80
C THR A 103 10.73 22.54 -23.29
N CYS A 104 10.19 23.40 -22.43
CA CYS A 104 9.33 24.50 -22.84
C CYS A 104 10.08 25.83 -22.70
N ASP A 105 9.62 26.88 -23.39
CA ASP A 105 10.29 28.18 -23.44
C ASP A 105 10.53 28.80 -22.03
N THR A 106 9.76 28.39 -21.03
CA THR A 106 9.87 28.84 -19.64
C THR A 106 10.90 28.06 -18.80
N ASP A 107 11.51 26.98 -19.30
CA ASP A 107 12.59 26.26 -18.59
C ASP A 107 13.84 27.12 -18.38
N SER A 108 14.07 28.09 -19.28
CA SER A 108 15.13 29.09 -19.15
C SER A 108 15.02 29.96 -17.88
N LEU A 109 13.81 30.04 -17.30
CA LEU A 109 13.54 30.75 -16.04
C LEU A 109 13.85 29.91 -14.79
N ARG A 110 14.26 28.64 -14.96
CA ARG A 110 14.55 27.69 -13.87
C ARG A 110 15.99 27.17 -13.97
N PRO A 111 16.97 27.91 -13.41
CA PRO A 111 18.39 27.55 -13.51
C PRO A 111 18.71 26.15 -12.97
N SER A 112 17.98 25.70 -11.94
CA SER A 112 18.09 24.35 -11.39
C SER A 112 17.80 23.26 -12.43
N ASP A 113 16.81 23.47 -13.30
CA ASP A 113 16.44 22.50 -14.34
C ASP A 113 17.54 22.37 -15.40
N THR A 114 18.25 23.45 -15.70
CA THR A 114 19.39 23.42 -16.64
C THR A 114 20.58 22.65 -16.08
N VAL A 115 20.89 22.84 -14.79
CA VAL A 115 21.96 22.08 -14.11
C VAL A 115 21.59 20.60 -14.06
N MET A 116 20.33 20.30 -13.72
CA MET A 116 19.84 18.94 -13.65
C MET A 116 19.83 18.26 -15.02
N GLN A 117 19.46 18.95 -16.10
CA GLN A 117 19.57 18.42 -17.47
C GLN A 117 21.00 17.99 -17.85
N LYS A 118 22.02 18.72 -17.39
CA LYS A 118 23.42 18.34 -17.58
C LYS A 118 23.80 17.15 -16.71
N ALA A 119 23.41 17.18 -15.43
CA ALA A 119 23.60 16.06 -14.50
C ALA A 119 23.01 14.75 -15.07
N TRP A 120 21.82 14.79 -15.65
CA TRP A 120 21.10 13.59 -16.13
C TRP A 120 21.75 12.88 -17.31
N ARG A 121 22.59 13.58 -18.09
CA ARG A 121 23.35 12.98 -19.21
C ARG A 121 24.70 12.42 -18.77
N GLU A 122 25.09 12.69 -17.54
CA GLU A 122 26.41 12.34 -17.03
C GLU A 122 26.48 10.85 -16.70
N ARG A 123 27.45 10.15 -17.30
CA ARG A 123 27.68 8.72 -17.09
C ARG A 123 28.32 8.47 -15.73
N ASN A 124 29.15 9.40 -15.26
CA ASN A 124 29.87 9.25 -14.01
C ASN A 124 28.95 9.54 -12.79
N PRO A 125 28.71 8.58 -11.89
CA PRO A 125 27.84 8.79 -10.71
C PRO A 125 28.32 9.92 -9.79
N GLN A 126 29.64 10.11 -9.63
CA GLN A 126 30.21 11.17 -8.79
C GLN A 126 29.92 12.56 -9.38
N ALA A 127 30.04 12.70 -10.70
CA ALA A 127 29.72 13.95 -11.38
C ALA A 127 28.21 14.25 -11.36
N ARG A 128 27.35 13.21 -11.43
CA ARG A 128 25.91 13.34 -11.18
C ARG A 128 25.59 13.90 -9.81
N ILE A 129 26.21 13.34 -8.76
CA ILE A 129 26.02 13.80 -7.37
C ILE A 129 26.46 15.27 -7.21
N LYS A 130 27.63 15.62 -7.74
CA LYS A 130 28.12 17.01 -7.69
C LYS A 130 27.14 17.97 -8.35
N ALA A 131 26.61 17.63 -9.52
CA ALA A 131 25.65 18.48 -10.22
C ALA A 131 24.30 18.56 -9.50
N ALA A 132 23.85 17.48 -8.86
CA ALA A 132 22.64 17.50 -8.03
C ALA A 132 22.79 18.41 -6.80
N TYR A 133 23.93 18.40 -6.12
CA TYR A 133 24.19 19.36 -5.03
C TYR A 133 24.22 20.81 -5.52
N GLN A 134 24.83 21.07 -6.68
CA GLN A 134 24.78 22.39 -7.31
C GLN A 134 23.34 22.83 -7.62
N ALA A 135 22.47 21.91 -8.03
CA ALA A 135 21.06 22.23 -8.25
C ALA A 135 20.32 22.53 -6.93
N LEU A 136 20.63 21.82 -5.84
CA LEU A 136 20.07 22.08 -4.51
C LEU A 136 20.49 23.45 -3.94
N GLU A 137 21.69 23.92 -4.27
CA GLU A 137 22.13 25.29 -3.90
C GLU A 137 21.30 26.37 -4.59
N LEU A 138 20.76 26.09 -5.78
CA LEU A 138 19.91 27.00 -6.55
C LEU A 138 18.44 26.92 -6.14
N ASN A 139 17.94 25.70 -5.89
CA ASN A 139 16.57 25.44 -5.47
C ASN A 139 16.50 24.11 -4.70
N ASN A 140 16.31 24.19 -3.38
CA ASN A 140 16.22 23.02 -2.52
C ASN A 140 14.78 22.48 -2.38
N ASP A 141 13.76 23.18 -2.90
CA ASP A 141 12.35 22.81 -2.76
C ASP A 141 11.87 21.84 -3.86
N MET A 142 12.77 21.43 -4.76
CA MET A 142 12.41 20.60 -5.89
C MET A 142 12.59 19.10 -5.57
N LEU A 143 11.46 18.40 -5.36
CA LEU A 143 11.39 16.96 -5.06
C LEU A 143 12.25 16.10 -5.99
N ASN A 144 12.24 16.41 -7.30
CA ASN A 144 12.98 15.65 -8.31
C ASN A 144 14.50 15.65 -8.05
N ILE A 145 15.08 16.74 -7.53
CA ILE A 145 16.53 16.80 -7.24
C ILE A 145 16.86 15.81 -6.12
N HIS A 146 16.02 15.75 -5.09
CA HIS A 146 16.20 14.83 -3.96
C HIS A 146 16.05 13.38 -4.39
N GLU A 147 14.99 13.02 -5.11
CA GLU A 147 14.78 11.65 -5.61
C GLU A 147 15.95 11.16 -6.46
N ASN A 148 16.49 12.05 -7.31
CA ASN A 148 17.61 11.74 -8.18
C ASN A 148 18.94 11.61 -7.41
N LEU A 149 19.17 12.49 -6.44
CA LEU A 149 20.36 12.43 -5.59
C LEU A 149 20.37 11.12 -4.79
N LEU A 150 19.21 10.69 -4.27
CA LEU A 150 19.09 9.40 -3.58
C LEU A 150 19.48 8.23 -4.49
N GLU A 151 18.97 8.18 -5.72
CA GLU A 151 19.32 7.11 -6.67
C GLU A 151 20.82 7.09 -6.98
N ALA A 152 21.43 8.24 -7.25
CA ALA A 152 22.86 8.33 -7.55
C ALA A 152 23.75 7.91 -6.36
N LEU A 153 23.34 8.26 -5.14
CA LEU A 153 24.05 7.85 -3.91
C LEU A 153 23.87 6.35 -3.63
N LEU A 154 22.67 5.78 -3.85
CA LEU A 154 22.42 4.35 -3.73
C LEU A 154 23.24 3.53 -4.73
N GLU A 155 23.39 4.02 -5.96
CA GLU A 155 24.23 3.40 -6.99
C GLU A 155 25.67 3.20 -6.50
N LEU A 156 26.21 4.21 -5.81
CA LEU A 156 27.54 4.20 -5.18
C LEU A 156 27.58 3.54 -3.79
N GLN A 157 26.46 3.05 -3.29
CA GLN A 157 26.34 2.47 -1.94
C GLN A 157 26.74 3.45 -0.82
N ALA A 158 26.58 4.76 -1.07
CA ALA A 158 26.90 5.82 -0.12
C ALA A 158 25.77 6.00 0.92
N TYR A 159 25.45 4.94 1.67
CA TYR A 159 24.26 4.88 2.54
C TYR A 159 24.22 5.96 3.63
N ALA A 160 25.38 6.40 4.12
CA ALA A 160 25.46 7.50 5.10
C ALA A 160 24.98 8.83 4.50
N ASP A 161 25.34 9.09 3.24
CA ASP A 161 24.93 10.29 2.52
C ASP A 161 23.44 10.23 2.15
N VAL A 162 22.93 9.05 1.76
CA VAL A 162 21.49 8.81 1.55
C VAL A 162 20.70 9.15 2.82
N GLN A 163 21.18 8.71 3.99
CA GLN A 163 20.56 9.01 5.28
C GLN A 163 20.57 10.51 5.58
N ALA A 164 21.65 11.22 5.25
CA ALA A 164 21.77 12.67 5.43
C ALA A 164 20.82 13.46 4.52
N VAL A 165 20.64 13.02 3.28
CA VAL A 165 19.67 13.62 2.34
C VAL A 165 18.24 13.45 2.87
N LEU A 166 17.87 12.24 3.33
CA LEU A 166 16.55 11.99 3.89
C LEU A 166 16.27 12.81 5.16
N ALA A 167 17.27 12.97 6.04
CA ALA A 167 17.13 13.81 7.23
C ALA A 167 16.85 15.27 6.87
N LYS A 168 17.62 15.84 5.93
CA LYS A 168 17.39 17.20 5.43
C LYS A 168 16.02 17.32 4.75
N TYR A 169 15.57 16.28 4.06
CA TYR A 169 14.26 16.25 3.39
C TYR A 169 13.10 16.32 4.39
N ASP A 170 13.24 15.67 5.55
CA ASP A 170 12.23 15.70 6.61
C ASP A 170 12.09 17.11 7.22
N ASP A 171 13.18 17.89 7.29
CA ASP A 171 13.17 19.26 7.84
C ASP A 171 12.40 20.26 6.95
N ILE A 172 12.43 20.07 5.62
CA ILE A 172 11.86 21.00 4.63
C ILE A 172 10.40 20.73 4.25
N SER A 173 9.74 19.75 4.89
CA SER A 173 8.30 19.47 4.73
C SER A 173 7.81 19.28 3.27
N LEU A 174 8.69 18.81 2.38
CA LEU A 174 8.36 18.55 0.99
C LEU A 174 7.42 17.34 0.82
N PRO A 175 6.65 17.25 -0.29
CA PRO A 175 5.71 16.16 -0.52
C PRO A 175 6.42 14.80 -0.54
N LYS A 176 5.82 13.79 0.08
CA LYS A 176 6.36 12.42 0.05
C LYS A 176 6.15 11.74 -1.31
N SER A 177 7.01 10.79 -1.61
CA SER A 177 6.95 9.95 -2.81
C SER A 177 7.35 8.52 -2.49
N ALA A 178 7.12 7.60 -3.44
CA ALA A 178 7.57 6.22 -3.28
C ALA A 178 9.10 6.16 -3.09
N ALA A 179 9.85 6.98 -3.85
CA ALA A 179 11.30 7.06 -3.73
C ALA A 179 11.76 7.48 -2.33
N ILE A 180 11.14 8.52 -1.74
CA ILE A 180 11.48 8.97 -0.38
C ILE A 180 11.11 7.89 0.66
N CYS A 181 9.87 7.42 0.65
CA CYS A 181 9.35 6.52 1.68
C CYS A 181 10.05 5.15 1.65
N TYR A 182 10.17 4.53 0.48
CA TYR A 182 10.78 3.21 0.37
C TYR A 182 12.30 3.25 0.51
N THR A 183 12.98 4.34 0.14
CA THR A 183 14.43 4.47 0.41
C THR A 183 14.71 4.61 1.90
N ALA A 184 13.89 5.37 2.63
CA ALA A 184 13.97 5.43 4.09
C ALA A 184 13.74 4.05 4.73
N ALA A 185 12.73 3.31 4.25
CA ALA A 185 12.47 1.94 4.69
C ALA A 185 13.66 1.00 4.38
N LEU A 186 14.25 1.11 3.20
CA LEU A 186 15.41 0.32 2.78
C LEU A 186 16.62 0.53 3.70
N LEU A 187 16.93 1.78 4.07
CA LEU A 187 18.03 2.07 5.00
C LEU A 187 17.81 1.47 6.39
N LYS A 188 16.56 1.51 6.89
CA LYS A 188 16.22 0.88 8.18
C LYS A 188 16.26 -0.65 8.08
N ALA A 189 15.73 -1.21 7.00
CA ALA A 189 15.81 -2.65 6.71
C ALA A 189 17.26 -3.12 6.65
N ARG A 190 18.17 -2.38 6.00
CA ARG A 190 19.61 -2.69 5.94
C ARG A 190 20.26 -2.84 7.31
N ALA A 191 19.79 -2.11 8.33
CA ALA A 191 20.39 -2.16 9.66
C ALA A 191 20.05 -3.46 10.43
N VAL A 192 19.05 -4.22 10.00
CA VAL A 192 18.51 -5.37 10.77
C VAL A 192 18.27 -6.65 9.96
N SER A 193 18.24 -6.55 8.62
CA SER A 193 17.80 -7.63 7.74
C SER A 193 18.72 -8.84 7.69
N ASP A 194 20.02 -8.67 7.96
CA ASP A 194 21.02 -9.74 8.03
C ASP A 194 20.71 -10.79 9.11
N ARG A 195 20.05 -10.36 10.20
CA ARG A 195 19.74 -11.19 11.37
C ARG A 195 18.24 -11.44 11.54
N PHE A 196 17.43 -10.88 10.65
CA PHE A 196 15.99 -10.95 10.76
C PHE A 196 15.49 -12.35 10.41
N SER A 197 14.82 -12.99 11.36
CA SER A 197 14.09 -14.24 11.16
C SER A 197 12.70 -14.11 11.78
N PRO A 198 11.61 -14.39 11.02
CA PRO A 198 10.24 -14.34 11.54
C PRO A 198 10.03 -15.27 12.74
N GLU A 199 10.65 -16.46 12.72
CA GLU A 199 10.54 -17.44 13.81
C GLU A 199 11.24 -16.97 15.08
N THR A 200 12.39 -16.31 14.92
CA THR A 200 13.13 -15.77 16.06
C THR A 200 12.39 -14.55 16.62
N ALA A 201 11.86 -13.68 15.75
CA ALA A 201 11.10 -12.50 16.12
C ALA A 201 9.79 -12.86 16.84
N SER A 202 9.11 -13.95 16.47
CA SER A 202 7.89 -14.38 17.15
C SER A 202 8.14 -14.90 18.58
N ARG A 203 9.32 -15.51 18.83
CA ARG A 203 9.69 -16.01 20.16
C ARG A 203 10.26 -14.94 21.08
N ARG A 204 11.15 -14.07 20.56
CA ARG A 204 11.87 -13.07 21.37
C ARG A 204 11.24 -11.68 21.34
N GLY A 205 10.25 -11.45 20.48
CA GLY A 205 9.80 -10.12 20.11
C GLY A 205 10.76 -9.39 19.17
N LEU A 206 10.31 -8.27 18.61
CA LEU A 206 11.14 -7.41 17.77
C LEU A 206 12.01 -6.49 18.66
N SER A 207 13.28 -6.32 18.29
CA SER A 207 14.13 -5.28 18.89
C SER A 207 13.67 -3.89 18.45
N THR A 208 14.08 -2.83 19.16
CA THR A 208 13.77 -1.44 18.78
C THR A 208 14.20 -1.11 17.35
N ALA A 209 15.35 -1.61 16.90
CA ALA A 209 15.81 -1.40 15.54
C ALA A 209 14.92 -2.12 14.51
N GLU A 210 14.47 -3.34 14.81
CA GLU A 210 13.55 -4.09 13.97
C GLU A 210 12.17 -3.42 13.92
N ILE A 211 11.63 -2.97 15.06
CA ILE A 211 10.38 -2.21 15.13
C ILE A 211 10.45 -0.98 14.21
N ASN A 212 11.52 -0.18 14.33
CA ASN A 212 11.72 0.99 13.48
C ASN A 212 11.77 0.66 11.98
N ALA A 213 12.33 -0.49 11.61
CA ALA A 213 12.37 -0.95 10.23
C ALA A 213 10.98 -1.41 9.73
N VAL A 214 10.27 -2.18 10.55
CA VAL A 214 8.89 -2.62 10.26
C VAL A 214 7.97 -1.41 10.08
N GLU A 215 7.99 -0.45 11.01
CA GLU A 215 7.18 0.77 10.93
C GLU A 215 7.52 1.63 9.70
N ALA A 216 8.80 1.70 9.31
CA ALA A 216 9.21 2.40 8.10
C ALA A 216 8.67 1.72 6.84
N ILE A 217 8.68 0.39 6.79
CA ILE A 217 8.09 -0.39 5.70
C ILE A 217 6.57 -0.20 5.66
N HIS A 218 5.88 -0.30 6.80
CA HIS A 218 4.43 -0.08 6.86
C HIS A 218 4.03 1.30 6.35
N ARG A 219 4.70 2.36 6.79
CA ARG A 219 4.46 3.72 6.27
C ARG A 219 4.71 3.84 4.76
N ALA A 220 5.71 3.13 4.23
CA ALA A 220 5.98 3.11 2.79
C ALA A 220 4.90 2.35 2.00
N VAL A 221 4.42 1.22 2.54
CA VAL A 221 3.31 0.42 1.98
C VAL A 221 2.00 1.20 2.01
N GLU A 222 1.68 1.86 3.12
CA GLU A 222 0.53 2.76 3.23
C GLU A 222 0.58 3.90 2.23
N PHE A 223 1.77 4.46 1.99
CA PHE A 223 1.95 5.51 1.00
C PHE A 223 1.69 5.01 -0.43
N ASN A 224 2.26 3.86 -0.81
CA ASN A 224 2.00 3.24 -2.10
C ASN A 224 2.01 1.69 -1.99
N PRO A 225 0.82 1.04 -1.98
CA PRO A 225 0.70 -0.40 -1.75
C PRO A 225 1.03 -1.26 -2.99
N HIS A 226 1.27 -0.64 -4.14
CA HIS A 226 1.58 -1.35 -5.39
C HIS A 226 3.06 -1.75 -5.49
N VAL A 227 3.96 -1.01 -4.81
CA VAL A 227 5.42 -1.21 -4.88
C VAL A 227 5.88 -2.61 -4.45
N PRO A 228 5.38 -3.21 -3.34
CA PRO A 228 5.91 -4.49 -2.86
C PRO A 228 5.76 -5.61 -3.89
N LYS A 229 4.65 -5.64 -4.65
CA LYS A 229 4.43 -6.65 -5.69
C LYS A 229 5.47 -6.59 -6.81
N TYR A 230 5.99 -5.41 -7.12
CA TYR A 230 7.08 -5.26 -8.10
C TYR A 230 8.45 -5.59 -7.47
N LEU A 231 8.69 -5.16 -6.22
CA LEU A 231 9.95 -5.46 -5.54
C LEU A 231 10.15 -6.95 -5.25
N LEU A 232 9.07 -7.65 -4.93
CA LEU A 232 9.03 -9.09 -4.69
C LEU A 232 8.89 -9.89 -6.00
N GLU A 233 8.96 -9.22 -7.15
CA GLU A 233 8.88 -9.83 -8.49
C GLU A 233 7.61 -10.68 -8.75
N MET A 234 6.54 -10.41 -7.99
CA MET A 234 5.22 -10.99 -8.22
C MET A 234 4.52 -10.40 -9.46
N LYS A 235 4.95 -9.21 -9.87
CA LYS A 235 4.56 -8.57 -11.13
C LYS A 235 5.80 -8.33 -11.99
N SER A 236 5.64 -8.50 -13.31
CA SER A 236 6.70 -8.20 -14.28
C SER A 236 7.03 -6.71 -14.30
N LEU A 237 8.32 -6.38 -14.25
CA LEU A 237 8.80 -5.01 -14.48
C LEU A 237 8.74 -4.66 -15.97
N ILE A 238 7.99 -3.62 -16.31
CA ILE A 238 7.98 -3.00 -17.63
C ILE A 238 8.78 -1.69 -17.62
N LEU A 239 8.98 -1.09 -18.81
CA LEU A 239 9.57 0.25 -18.87
C LEU A 239 8.67 1.25 -18.13
N PRO A 240 9.26 2.10 -17.28
CA PRO A 240 8.49 3.05 -16.51
C PRO A 240 7.88 4.13 -17.43
N PRO A 241 6.61 4.49 -17.23
CA PRO A 241 5.97 5.49 -18.07
C PRO A 241 6.60 6.87 -17.87
N GLU A 242 6.56 7.71 -18.90
CA GLU A 242 7.04 9.10 -18.86
C GLU A 242 6.32 9.94 -17.81
N HIS A 243 5.07 9.58 -17.55
CA HIS A 243 4.18 10.26 -16.66
C HIS A 243 3.65 9.27 -15.63
N ILE A 244 3.69 9.67 -14.36
CA ILE A 244 3.28 8.85 -13.22
C ILE A 244 2.16 9.52 -12.43
N LEU A 245 1.23 8.71 -11.99
CA LEU A 245 0.32 9.01 -10.90
C LEU A 245 1.01 8.71 -9.57
N LYS A 246 1.20 9.73 -8.74
CA LYS A 246 1.72 9.58 -7.37
C LYS A 246 0.77 8.69 -6.56
N ARG A 247 1.36 7.80 -5.74
CA ARG A 247 0.68 6.74 -4.97
C ARG A 247 -0.04 5.69 -5.82
N GLY A 248 0.15 5.70 -7.13
CA GLY A 248 -0.44 4.73 -8.06
C GLY A 248 0.53 3.65 -8.51
N ASP A 249 0.00 2.69 -9.29
CA ASP A 249 0.78 1.59 -9.87
C ASP A 249 1.88 2.08 -10.82
N SER A 250 1.66 3.19 -11.54
CA SER A 250 2.68 3.81 -12.40
C SER A 250 3.90 4.34 -11.64
N GLU A 251 3.70 4.95 -10.46
CA GLU A 251 4.81 5.35 -9.60
C GLU A 251 5.49 4.11 -9.00
N ALA A 252 4.73 3.06 -8.72
CA ALA A 252 5.28 1.82 -8.18
C ALA A 252 6.19 1.09 -9.18
N VAL A 253 5.77 0.97 -10.45
CA VAL A 253 6.61 0.46 -11.53
C VAL A 253 7.86 1.32 -11.67
N ALA A 254 7.72 2.65 -11.69
CA ALA A 254 8.85 3.56 -11.79
C ALA A 254 9.85 3.34 -10.65
N TYR A 255 9.40 3.39 -9.39
CA TYR A 255 10.26 3.16 -8.25
C TYR A 255 10.98 1.81 -8.32
N ALA A 256 10.22 0.72 -8.48
CA ALA A 256 10.78 -0.62 -8.46
C ALA A 256 11.75 -0.87 -9.62
N PHE A 257 11.51 -0.26 -10.79
CA PHE A 257 12.41 -0.37 -11.94
C PHE A 257 13.83 0.09 -11.62
N PHE A 258 13.99 1.22 -10.93
CA PHE A 258 15.31 1.75 -10.56
C PHE A 258 15.86 1.11 -9.27
N HIS A 259 14.99 0.81 -8.30
CA HIS A 259 15.43 0.49 -6.94
C HIS A 259 15.47 -1.01 -6.60
N LEU A 260 14.88 -1.90 -7.40
CA LEU A 260 14.86 -3.35 -7.11
C LEU A 260 16.26 -3.90 -6.84
N GLN A 261 17.27 -3.47 -7.59
CA GLN A 261 18.65 -3.92 -7.40
C GLN A 261 19.24 -3.45 -6.08
N HIS A 262 18.83 -2.30 -5.56
CA HIS A 262 19.27 -1.82 -4.25
C HIS A 262 18.68 -2.68 -3.13
N TRP A 263 17.42 -3.10 -3.27
CA TRP A 263 16.78 -4.05 -2.34
C TRP A 263 17.42 -5.44 -2.40
N LYS A 264 17.72 -5.96 -3.60
CA LYS A 264 18.38 -7.27 -3.77
C LYS A 264 19.80 -7.32 -3.22
N ARG A 265 20.52 -6.19 -3.26
CA ARG A 265 21.88 -6.08 -2.72
C ARG A 265 21.95 -6.25 -1.21
N ILE A 266 20.88 -5.95 -0.49
CA ILE A 266 20.84 -6.04 0.97
C ILE A 266 20.24 -7.40 1.35
N GLU A 267 21.07 -8.27 1.92
CA GLU A 267 20.67 -9.61 2.32
C GLU A 267 19.51 -9.57 3.32
N GLY A 268 18.45 -10.34 3.05
CA GLY A 268 17.26 -10.39 3.90
C GLY A 268 16.30 -9.20 3.78
N ALA A 269 16.63 -8.11 3.06
CA ALA A 269 15.75 -6.94 2.98
C ALA A 269 14.41 -7.23 2.29
N LEU A 270 14.44 -7.99 1.19
CA LEU A 270 13.22 -8.43 0.50
C LEU A 270 12.40 -9.41 1.35
N ASN A 271 13.06 -10.26 2.15
CA ASN A 271 12.37 -11.16 3.08
C ASN A 271 11.67 -10.37 4.19
N LEU A 272 12.35 -9.39 4.78
CA LEU A 272 11.74 -8.48 5.76
C LEU A 272 10.56 -7.70 5.15
N LEU A 273 10.70 -7.18 3.93
CA LEU A 273 9.61 -6.54 3.19
C LEU A 273 8.42 -7.49 3.00
N HIS A 274 8.68 -8.73 2.59
CA HIS A 274 7.64 -9.74 2.38
C HIS A 274 6.87 -10.02 3.68
N CYS A 275 7.57 -10.37 4.75
CA CYS A 275 6.93 -10.70 6.04
C CYS A 275 6.12 -9.52 6.62
N THR A 276 6.63 -8.31 6.49
CA THR A 276 5.96 -7.11 7.01
C THR A 276 4.75 -6.73 6.17
N TRP A 277 4.87 -6.80 4.84
CA TRP A 277 3.81 -6.49 3.89
C TRP A 277 2.66 -7.50 3.96
N GLU A 278 2.94 -8.81 3.99
CA GLU A 278 1.90 -9.83 4.15
C GLU A 278 1.12 -9.63 5.45
N GLY A 279 1.82 -9.32 6.55
CA GLY A 279 1.18 -8.99 7.84
C GLY A 279 0.20 -7.82 7.75
N THR A 280 0.55 -6.75 7.02
CA THR A 280 -0.32 -5.57 6.85
C THR A 280 -1.63 -5.91 6.15
N PHE A 281 -1.62 -6.82 5.17
CA PHE A 281 -2.83 -7.22 4.45
C PHE A 281 -3.61 -8.33 5.16
N HIS A 282 -2.97 -9.13 6.02
CA HIS A 282 -3.66 -10.12 6.83
C HIS A 282 -4.54 -9.50 7.92
N ASP A 283 -4.13 -8.39 8.56
CA ASP A 283 -4.97 -7.69 9.54
C ASP A 283 -6.24 -7.06 8.93
N VAL A 284 -6.21 -6.70 7.64
CA VAL A 284 -7.37 -6.10 6.94
C VAL A 284 -8.25 -7.17 6.26
N SER A 285 -7.67 -8.28 5.81
CA SER A 285 -8.40 -9.34 5.09
C SER A 285 -8.94 -10.46 5.99
N VAL A 286 -8.44 -10.57 7.21
CA VAL A 286 -8.97 -11.51 8.20
C VAL A 286 -9.64 -10.68 9.28
N TYR A 287 -10.92 -10.36 9.07
CA TYR A 287 -11.82 -10.18 10.21
C TYR A 287 -11.57 -11.40 11.09
N PRO A 288 -11.13 -11.25 12.36
CA PRO A 288 -10.74 -12.40 13.16
C PRO A 288 -11.90 -13.38 13.07
N GLN A 289 -11.66 -14.54 12.46
CA GLN A 289 -12.68 -15.58 12.45
C GLN A 289 -12.89 -15.87 13.91
N LYS A 290 -13.95 -15.28 14.48
CA LYS A 290 -14.42 -15.62 15.81
C LYS A 290 -14.82 -17.06 15.66
N GLU A 291 -13.91 -17.98 15.97
CA GLU A 291 -14.29 -19.34 16.27
C GLU A 291 -15.35 -19.20 17.36
N LEU A 292 -16.62 -19.43 16.98
CA LEU A 292 -17.69 -19.29 17.95
C LEU A 292 -17.37 -20.28 19.08
N PRO A 293 -17.28 -19.81 20.34
CA PRO A 293 -16.96 -20.67 21.46
C PRO A 293 -17.78 -21.96 21.39
N PHE A 294 -17.17 -23.11 21.68
CA PHE A 294 -17.81 -24.43 21.64
C PHE A 294 -19.24 -24.42 22.22
N PHE A 295 -19.45 -23.65 23.29
CA PHE A 295 -20.73 -23.48 23.97
C PHE A 295 -21.87 -22.98 23.05
N ILE A 296 -21.58 -22.14 22.05
CA ILE A 296 -22.60 -21.63 21.11
C ILE A 296 -23.04 -22.73 20.15
N HIS A 297 -22.09 -23.50 19.60
CA HIS A 297 -22.39 -24.66 18.75
C HIS A 297 -23.18 -25.73 19.52
N PHE A 298 -22.80 -25.97 20.78
CA PHE A 298 -23.50 -26.89 21.67
C PHE A 298 -24.93 -26.43 21.96
N THR A 299 -25.13 -25.15 22.27
CA THR A 299 -26.45 -24.58 22.56
C THR A 299 -27.36 -24.57 21.33
N ALA A 300 -26.81 -24.22 20.16
CA ALA A 300 -27.52 -24.28 18.89
C ALA A 300 -27.95 -25.73 18.56
N GLY A 301 -27.05 -26.70 18.76
CA GLY A 301 -27.34 -28.13 18.59
C GLY A 301 -28.47 -28.61 19.51
N LEU A 302 -28.45 -28.26 20.79
CA LEU A 302 -29.52 -28.61 21.74
C LEU A 302 -30.86 -27.96 21.37
N CYS A 303 -30.84 -26.72 20.90
CA CYS A 303 -32.04 -26.00 20.50
C CYS A 303 -32.65 -26.60 19.22
N SER A 304 -31.83 -26.91 18.22
CA SER A 304 -32.25 -27.59 16.99
C SER A 304 -32.80 -28.99 17.28
N PHE A 305 -32.17 -29.74 18.18
CA PHE A 305 -32.65 -31.06 18.59
C PHE A 305 -34.00 -30.97 19.32
N SER A 306 -34.15 -30.02 20.24
CA SER A 306 -35.42 -29.78 20.94
C SER A 306 -36.54 -29.37 19.99
N ALA A 307 -36.25 -28.52 19.00
CA ALA A 307 -37.21 -28.13 17.98
C ALA A 307 -37.61 -29.32 17.09
N MET A 308 -36.65 -30.19 16.72
CA MET A 308 -36.94 -31.41 15.96
C MET A 308 -37.83 -32.38 16.76
N LEU A 309 -37.53 -32.59 18.04
CA LEU A 309 -38.38 -33.40 18.92
C LEU A 309 -39.79 -32.83 19.03
N ALA A 310 -39.94 -31.51 19.18
CA ALA A 310 -41.24 -30.87 19.21
C ALA A 310 -42.04 -31.10 17.92
N VAL A 311 -41.40 -30.97 16.75
CA VAL A 311 -42.04 -31.27 15.45
C VAL A 311 -42.42 -32.74 15.34
N LEU A 312 -41.56 -33.66 15.76
CA LEU A 312 -41.83 -35.10 15.74
C LEU A 312 -42.97 -35.48 16.68
N THR A 313 -43.06 -34.86 17.87
CA THR A 313 -44.21 -35.06 18.79
C THR A 313 -45.52 -34.54 18.22
N HIS A 314 -45.46 -33.48 17.41
CA HIS A 314 -46.65 -32.93 16.77
C HIS A 314 -47.08 -33.74 15.54
N GLN A 315 -46.14 -34.23 14.73
CA GLN A 315 -46.46 -34.97 13.49
C GLN A 315 -46.71 -36.46 13.72
N PHE A 316 -46.09 -37.07 14.73
CA PHE A 316 -46.15 -38.51 14.99
C PHE A 316 -46.35 -38.83 16.49
N PRO A 317 -47.53 -38.50 17.06
CA PRO A 317 -47.77 -38.66 18.49
C PRO A 317 -47.64 -40.12 18.96
N GLU A 318 -48.15 -41.08 18.19
CA GLU A 318 -48.12 -42.51 18.54
C GLU A 318 -46.69 -43.10 18.63
N LEU A 319 -45.80 -42.73 17.70
CA LEU A 319 -44.40 -43.16 17.70
C LEU A 319 -43.60 -42.55 18.85
N MET A 320 -43.87 -41.29 19.21
CA MET A 320 -43.20 -40.62 20.32
C MET A 320 -43.62 -41.17 21.69
N VAL A 321 -44.85 -41.67 21.84
CA VAL A 321 -45.29 -42.38 23.06
C VAL A 321 -44.52 -43.69 23.24
N ILE A 322 -44.30 -44.44 22.16
CA ILE A 322 -43.50 -45.68 22.18
C ILE A 322 -42.04 -45.36 22.53
N PHE A 323 -41.46 -44.33 21.91
CA PHE A 323 -40.10 -43.87 22.18
C PHE A 323 -39.91 -43.40 23.64
N ALA A 324 -40.84 -42.60 24.17
CA ALA A 324 -40.80 -42.13 25.55
C ALA A 324 -40.89 -43.28 26.58
N LYS A 325 -41.71 -44.30 26.29
CA LYS A 325 -41.78 -45.53 27.10
C LYS A 325 -40.45 -46.29 27.06
N ALA A 326 -39.84 -46.44 25.89
CA ALA A 326 -38.54 -47.11 25.74
C ALA A 326 -37.42 -46.38 26.51
N VAL A 327 -37.36 -45.05 26.43
CA VAL A 327 -36.38 -44.23 27.17
C VAL A 327 -36.58 -44.30 28.69
N SER A 328 -37.84 -44.34 29.17
CA SER A 328 -38.15 -44.49 30.61
C SER A 328 -37.76 -45.86 31.17
N ILE A 329 -37.89 -46.91 30.36
CA ILE A 329 -37.48 -48.28 30.73
C ILE A 329 -35.95 -48.36 30.86
N VAL A 330 -35.21 -47.69 29.97
CA VAL A 330 -33.72 -47.66 30.03
C VAL A 330 -33.21 -46.80 31.19
N SER A 331 -33.92 -45.73 31.55
CA SER A 331 -33.54 -44.83 32.66
C SER A 331 -33.86 -45.37 34.06
N SER A 332 -34.58 -46.49 34.15
CA SER A 332 -34.89 -47.18 35.41
C SER A 332 -34.12 -48.50 35.49
N PRO A 333 -32.81 -48.51 35.85
CA PRO A 333 -32.18 -49.76 36.23
C PRO A 333 -32.85 -50.18 37.54
N GLY A 334 -33.53 -51.32 37.52
CA GLY A 334 -34.23 -51.85 38.69
C GLY A 334 -33.30 -51.89 39.90
N LEU A 335 -33.80 -51.37 41.03
CA LEU A 335 -33.43 -51.91 42.33
C LEU A 335 -33.79 -53.40 42.30
N ALA A 336 -32.77 -54.25 42.29
CA ALA A 336 -32.83 -55.63 42.77
C ALA A 336 -31.58 -55.87 43.61
#